data_AF-A0A927JM12-F1
#
_entry.id   AF-A0A927JM12-F1
#
_cell.length_a   1.000
_cell.length_b   1.000
_cell.length_c   1.000
_cell.angle_alpha   90.00
_cell.angle_beta   90.00
_cell.angle_gamma   90.00
#
_symmetry.space_group_name_H-M   'P 1'
#
loop_
_entity.id
_entity.type
_entity.pdbx_description
1 polymer ?
#
loop_
_entity_poly.entity_id
_entity_poly.type
_entity_poly.pdbx_seq_one_letter_code
_entity_poly.pdbx_strand_id
1 'polypeptide(L)'
;MTIMTDTHRQDPNHPDHRSTYDQARESASRVYHDARDKAADAYDTSVQATKEVAHRAADGIESNPLGVLAGGLVVGALVGSLLPRTAREKELLAPIGRKLSATVQQAFAAAKEAGKQELDQAGLTPGAARDRGRSLLDGVAKAVSSAGSAAASAARKSDTV
;
A
#
# COMPACT_ATOMS: atom_id res chain seq x y z
N MET A 1 63.82 -33.40 -36.18
CA MET A 1 62.98 -33.18 -37.37
C MET A 1 61.52 -33.19 -36.91
N THR A 2 60.88 -32.02 -36.96
CA THR A 2 59.41 -31.80 -37.09
C THR A 2 58.53 -32.31 -35.94
N ILE A 3 58.22 -31.45 -34.95
CA ILE A 3 56.97 -30.66 -34.78
C ILE A 3 55.73 -31.54 -34.55
N MET A 4 55.21 -31.52 -33.32
CA MET A 4 53.77 -31.40 -33.06
C MET A 4 53.56 -30.85 -31.65
N THR A 5 53.47 -29.52 -31.57
CA THR A 5 53.09 -28.76 -30.40
C THR A 5 51.60 -28.98 -30.14
N ASP A 6 51.22 -29.96 -29.31
CA ASP A 6 49.83 -30.06 -28.88
C ASP A 6 49.59 -29.05 -27.75
N THR A 7 49.29 -27.85 -28.22
CA THR A 7 48.89 -26.71 -27.43
C THR A 7 47.51 -27.08 -26.86
N HIS A 8 47.43 -27.34 -25.54
CA HIS A 8 46.17 -27.25 -24.83
C HIS A 8 45.66 -25.82 -25.01
N ARG A 9 44.85 -25.65 -26.05
CA ARG A 9 44.10 -24.44 -26.34
C ARG A 9 43.00 -24.40 -25.29
N GLN A 10 43.33 -23.87 -24.12
CA GLN A 10 42.35 -23.30 -23.22
C GLN A 10 41.60 -22.25 -24.04
N ASP A 11 40.39 -22.62 -24.44
CA ASP A 11 39.42 -21.69 -24.98
C ASP A 11 38.99 -20.78 -23.83
N PRO A 12 39.35 -19.48 -23.82
CA PRO A 12 39.07 -18.60 -22.70
C PRO A 12 37.66 -17.98 -22.79
N ASN A 13 36.73 -18.54 -23.58
CA ASN A 13 35.44 -17.90 -23.86
C ASN A 13 34.23 -18.85 -23.84
N HIS A 14 34.10 -19.67 -22.80
CA HIS A 14 32.79 -20.23 -22.43
C HIS A 14 32.21 -19.45 -21.24
N PRO A 15 31.37 -18.43 -21.47
CA PRO A 15 30.59 -17.83 -20.39
C PRO A 15 29.70 -18.92 -19.77
N ASP A 16 30.00 -19.29 -18.53
CA ASP A 16 29.21 -20.22 -17.72
C ASP A 16 27.83 -19.63 -17.40
N HIS A 17 26.93 -19.74 -18.37
CA HIS A 17 25.54 -19.30 -18.28
C HIS A 17 24.67 -20.15 -17.35
N ARG A 18 25.22 -21.16 -16.66
CA ARG A 18 24.47 -21.89 -15.61
C ARG A 18 24.71 -21.29 -14.23
N SER A 19 25.95 -20.89 -13.94
CA SER A 19 26.35 -20.30 -12.66
C SER A 19 25.62 -19.00 -12.33
N THR A 20 25.36 -18.16 -13.34
CA THR A 20 24.67 -16.87 -13.15
C THR A 20 23.18 -17.01 -12.83
N TYR A 21 22.50 -18.04 -13.36
CA TYR A 21 21.09 -18.29 -13.07
C TYR A 21 20.89 -18.98 -11.73
N ASP A 22 21.81 -19.89 -11.37
CA ASP A 22 21.79 -20.55 -10.06
C ASP A 22 22.03 -19.54 -8.94
N GLN A 23 22.98 -18.61 -9.11
CA GLN A 23 23.22 -17.52 -8.16
C GLN A 23 22.03 -16.54 -8.05
N ALA A 24 21.38 -16.22 -9.18
CA ALA A 24 20.19 -15.37 -9.19
C ALA A 24 19.00 -16.03 -8.48
N ARG A 25 18.78 -17.33 -8.71
CA ARG A 25 17.72 -18.10 -8.04
C ARG A 25 17.99 -18.27 -6.56
N GLU A 26 19.24 -18.52 -6.18
CA GLU A 26 19.62 -18.65 -4.77
C GLU A 26 19.45 -17.32 -4.03
N SER A 27 19.88 -16.21 -4.62
CA SER A 27 19.67 -14.87 -4.07
C SER A 27 18.18 -14.53 -3.94
N ALA A 28 17.39 -14.84 -4.97
CA ALA A 28 15.94 -14.66 -4.93
C ALA A 28 15.28 -15.53 -3.85
N SER A 29 15.74 -16.77 -3.68
CA SER A 29 15.21 -17.68 -2.67
C SER A 29 15.49 -17.18 -1.25
N ARG A 30 16.71 -16.68 -0.99
CA ARG A 30 17.09 -16.14 0.33
C ARG A 30 16.29 -14.90 0.67
N VAL A 31 16.17 -13.97 -0.28
CA VAL A 31 15.35 -12.75 -0.07
C VAL A 31 13.87 -13.11 0.14
N TYR A 32 13.35 -14.10 -0.58
CA TYR A 32 11.97 -14.55 -0.42
C TYR A 32 11.73 -15.25 0.91
N HIS A 33 12.66 -16.11 1.36
CA HIS A 33 12.60 -16.77 2.65
C HIS A 33 12.69 -15.76 3.79
N ASP A 34 13.66 -14.84 3.78
CA ASP A 34 13.79 -13.79 4.79
C ASP A 34 12.57 -12.87 4.84
N ALA A 35 12.00 -12.53 3.68
CA ALA A 35 10.78 -11.72 3.61
C ALA A 35 9.57 -12.48 4.15
N ARG A 36 9.45 -13.77 3.87
CA ARG A 36 8.36 -14.62 4.36
C ARG A 36 8.44 -14.83 5.87
N ASP A 37 9.64 -15.08 6.40
CA ASP A 37 9.84 -15.31 7.82
C ASP A 37 9.57 -14.02 8.61
N LYS A 38 10.07 -12.88 8.14
CA LYS A 38 9.71 -11.55 8.70
C LYS A 38 8.23 -11.25 8.60
N ALA A 39 7.58 -11.63 7.49
CA ALA A 39 6.15 -11.46 7.33
C ALA A 39 5.36 -12.35 8.28
N ALA A 40 5.80 -13.59 8.52
CA ALA A 40 5.15 -14.52 9.45
C ALA A 40 5.24 -14.02 10.91
N ASP A 41 6.42 -13.57 11.34
CA ASP A 41 6.64 -13.01 12.68
C ASP A 41 5.81 -11.72 12.90
N ALA A 42 5.77 -10.84 11.89
CA ALA A 42 4.94 -9.65 11.91
C ALA A 42 3.44 -10.00 11.87
N TYR A 43 3.06 -11.06 11.17
CA TYR A 43 1.68 -11.54 11.08
C TYR A 43 1.17 -12.07 12.42
N ASP A 44 1.92 -12.94 13.09
CA ASP A 44 1.51 -13.50 14.38
C ASP A 44 1.37 -12.40 15.46
N THR A 45 2.27 -11.42 15.46
CA THR A 45 2.20 -10.26 16.36
C THR A 45 1.02 -9.35 16.02
N SER A 46 0.77 -9.12 14.73
CA SER A 46 -0.31 -8.24 14.28
C SER A 46 -1.69 -8.86 14.45
N VAL A 47 -1.87 -10.17 14.32
CA VAL A 47 -3.17 -10.83 14.51
C VAL A 47 -3.69 -10.64 15.93
N GLN A 48 -2.82 -10.73 16.95
CA GLN A 48 -3.23 -10.51 18.33
C GLN A 48 -3.59 -9.03 18.57
N ALA A 49 -2.78 -8.10 18.08
CA ALA A 49 -3.07 -6.67 18.16
C ALA A 49 -4.35 -6.28 17.38
N THR A 50 -4.62 -6.95 16.26
CA THR A 50 -5.79 -6.67 15.40
C THR A 50 -7.10 -7.00 16.11
N LYS A 51 -7.16 -8.05 16.93
CA LYS A 51 -8.37 -8.38 17.71
C LYS A 51 -8.70 -7.28 18.72
N GLU A 52 -7.68 -6.77 19.41
CA GLU A 52 -7.85 -5.70 20.39
C GLU A 52 -8.22 -4.37 19.71
N VAL A 53 -7.60 -4.07 18.56
CA VAL A 53 -7.96 -2.90 17.73
C VAL A 53 -9.37 -3.04 17.16
N ALA A 54 -9.82 -4.24 16.78
CA ALA A 54 -11.18 -4.47 16.29
C ALA A 54 -12.22 -4.22 17.39
N HIS A 55 -11.96 -4.68 18.63
CA HIS A 55 -12.81 -4.37 19.77
C HIS A 55 -12.84 -2.86 20.06
N ARG A 56 -11.67 -2.22 20.10
CA ARG A 56 -11.59 -0.76 20.28
C ARG A 56 -12.21 0.03 19.13
N ALA A 57 -12.19 -0.50 17.91
CA ALA A 57 -12.83 0.13 16.76
C ALA A 57 -14.36 0.04 16.90
N ALA A 58 -14.90 -1.07 17.41
CA ALA A 58 -16.33 -1.18 17.72
C ALA A 58 -16.77 -0.12 18.74
N ASP A 59 -16.03 0.01 19.85
CA ASP A 59 -16.28 1.07 20.85
C ASP A 59 -16.01 2.48 20.30
N GLY A 60 -15.04 2.58 19.37
CA GLY A 60 -14.66 3.80 18.66
C GLY A 60 -15.74 4.30 17.69
N ILE A 61 -16.51 3.40 17.08
CA ILE A 61 -17.62 3.75 16.19
C ILE A 61 -18.72 4.48 16.97
N GLU A 62 -19.01 4.02 18.19
CA GLU A 62 -20.03 4.61 19.07
C GLU A 62 -19.58 5.96 19.64
N SER A 63 -18.30 6.06 20.02
CA SER A 63 -17.75 7.24 20.69
C SER A 63 -17.29 8.35 19.73
N ASN A 64 -16.74 7.99 18.57
CA ASN A 64 -16.24 8.95 17.58
C ASN A 64 -16.25 8.36 16.14
N PRO A 65 -17.42 8.36 15.46
CA PRO A 65 -17.54 7.77 14.12
C PRO A 65 -16.64 8.45 13.08
N LEU A 66 -16.35 9.75 13.24
CA LEU A 66 -15.46 10.49 12.33
C LEU A 66 -14.00 10.03 12.46
N GLY A 67 -13.56 9.72 13.68
CA GLY A 67 -12.22 9.19 13.94
C GLY A 67 -11.98 7.84 13.26
N VAL A 68 -12.98 6.96 13.30
CA VAL A 68 -12.91 5.63 12.65
C VAL A 68 -12.87 5.77 11.13
N LEU A 69 -13.69 6.65 10.54
CA LEU A 69 -13.67 6.90 9.09
C LEU A 69 -12.33 7.48 8.63
N ALA A 70 -11.80 8.48 9.33
CA ALA A 70 -10.50 9.06 9.00
C ALA A 70 -9.36 8.03 9.17
N GLY A 71 -9.39 7.24 10.24
CA GLY A 71 -8.42 6.16 10.48
C GLY A 71 -8.46 5.10 9.40
N GLY A 72 -9.65 4.66 9.01
CA GLY A 72 -9.85 3.67 7.93
C GLY A 72 -9.33 4.14 6.58
N LEU A 73 -9.53 5.43 6.24
CA LEU A 73 -9.00 6.01 4.99
C LEU A 73 -7.47 6.07 4.97
N VAL A 74 -6.85 6.51 6.06
CA VAL A 74 -5.38 6.58 6.14
C VAL A 74 -4.77 5.18 6.09
N VAL A 75 -5.29 4.24 6.88
CA VAL A 75 -4.82 2.85 6.87
C VAL A 75 -5.03 2.22 5.49
N GLY A 76 -6.21 2.41 4.89
CA GLY A 76 -6.51 1.92 3.55
C GLY A 76 -5.60 2.51 2.47
N ALA A 77 -5.27 3.80 2.56
CA ALA A 77 -4.34 4.45 1.63
C ALA A 77 -2.90 3.94 1.80
N LEU A 78 -2.44 3.75 3.04
CA LEU A 78 -1.11 3.19 3.33
C LEU A 78 -1.00 1.77 2.76
N VAL A 79 -1.94 0.89 3.10
CA VAL A 79 -1.98 -0.48 2.58
C VAL A 79 -2.07 -0.46 1.05
N GLY A 80 -2.99 0.32 0.48
CA GLY A 80 -3.15 0.44 -0.97
C GLY A 80 -1.92 0.99 -1.69
N SER A 81 -1.14 1.85 -1.05
CA SER A 81 0.11 2.40 -1.60
C SER A 81 1.28 1.41 -1.56
N LEU A 82 1.26 0.49 -0.59
CA LEU A 82 2.28 -0.56 -0.43
C LEU A 82 2.05 -1.76 -1.35
N LEU A 83 0.87 -1.92 -1.95
CA LEU A 83 0.64 -2.90 -3.00
C LEU A 83 1.09 -2.32 -4.36
N PRO A 84 2.27 -2.71 -4.91
CA PRO A 84 2.67 -2.29 -6.24
C PRO A 84 1.73 -2.89 -7.29
N ARG A 85 1.17 -2.04 -8.15
CA ARG A 85 0.40 -2.47 -9.34
C ARG A 85 1.31 -3.34 -10.21
N THR A 86 1.15 -4.66 -10.16
CA THR A 86 2.07 -5.55 -10.88
C THR A 86 1.59 -5.77 -12.32
N ALA A 87 2.51 -5.81 -13.29
CA ALA A 87 2.18 -6.08 -14.69
C ALA A 87 1.50 -7.47 -14.88
N ARG A 88 1.80 -8.43 -13.99
CA ARG A 88 1.14 -9.74 -13.90
C ARG A 88 -0.35 -9.64 -13.49
N GLU A 89 -0.77 -8.63 -12.73
CA GLU A 89 -2.20 -8.35 -12.51
C GLU A 89 -2.88 -7.85 -13.78
N LYS A 90 -2.22 -7.04 -14.60
CA LYS A 90 -2.84 -6.58 -15.85
C LYS A 90 -3.12 -7.71 -16.84
N GLU A 91 -2.28 -8.73 -16.89
CA GLU A 91 -2.46 -9.90 -17.79
C GLU A 91 -3.33 -11.00 -17.17
N LEU A 92 -3.09 -11.40 -15.91
CA LEU A 92 -3.80 -12.52 -15.26
C LEU A 92 -5.07 -12.07 -14.52
N LEU A 93 -5.12 -10.83 -14.03
CA LEU A 93 -6.30 -10.23 -13.43
C LEU A 93 -7.09 -9.37 -14.44
N ALA A 94 -6.84 -9.43 -15.76
CA ALA A 94 -7.73 -8.75 -16.72
C ALA A 94 -9.24 -9.11 -16.52
N PRO A 95 -9.63 -10.37 -16.28
CA PRO A 95 -11.01 -10.72 -15.94
C PRO A 95 -11.34 -10.54 -14.43
N ILE A 96 -10.40 -10.85 -13.53
CA ILE A 96 -10.63 -10.77 -12.07
C ILE A 96 -10.64 -9.32 -11.59
N GLY A 97 -9.72 -8.50 -12.06
CA GLY A 97 -9.65 -7.06 -11.84
C GLY A 97 -10.83 -6.30 -12.45
N ARG A 98 -11.42 -6.78 -13.56
CA ARG A 98 -12.71 -6.25 -14.05
C ARG A 98 -13.84 -6.56 -13.08
N LYS A 99 -13.94 -7.79 -12.56
CA LYS A 99 -14.93 -8.17 -11.55
C LYS A 99 -14.74 -7.40 -10.24
N LEU A 100 -13.51 -7.32 -9.74
CA LEU A 100 -13.16 -6.58 -8.53
C LEU A 100 -13.46 -5.09 -8.70
N SER A 101 -13.08 -4.48 -9.82
CA SER A 101 -13.41 -3.08 -10.10
C SER A 101 -14.92 -2.87 -10.17
N ALA A 102 -15.66 -3.79 -10.80
CA ALA A 102 -17.12 -3.73 -10.83
C ALA A 102 -17.72 -3.85 -9.41
N THR A 103 -17.20 -4.77 -8.58
CA THR A 103 -17.62 -4.92 -7.18
C THR A 103 -17.32 -3.67 -6.36
N VAL A 104 -16.13 -3.09 -6.49
CA VAL A 104 -15.76 -1.84 -5.81
C VAL A 104 -16.66 -0.70 -6.27
N GLN A 105 -16.92 -0.58 -7.57
CA GLN A 105 -17.81 0.45 -8.10
C GLN A 105 -19.27 0.26 -7.64
N GLN A 106 -19.75 -0.98 -7.59
CA GLN A 106 -21.09 -1.30 -7.07
C GLN A 106 -21.20 -0.99 -5.58
N ALA A 107 -20.22 -1.40 -4.77
CA ALA A 107 -20.17 -1.09 -3.36
C ALA A 107 -20.10 0.43 -3.11
N PHE A 108 -19.29 1.15 -3.89
CA PHE A 108 -19.20 2.60 -3.81
C PHE A 108 -20.50 3.28 -4.22
N ALA A 109 -21.15 2.81 -5.30
CA ALA A 109 -22.45 3.32 -5.73
C ALA A 109 -23.53 3.09 -4.64
N ALA A 110 -23.57 1.90 -4.05
CA ALA A 110 -24.49 1.58 -2.95
C ALA A 110 -24.23 2.45 -1.71
N ALA A 111 -22.97 2.60 -1.31
CA ALA A 111 -22.59 3.47 -0.18
C ALA A 111 -22.93 4.93 -0.44
N LYS A 112 -22.71 5.43 -1.66
CA LYS A 112 -23.09 6.79 -2.08
C LYS A 112 -24.60 6.98 -2.05
N GLU A 113 -25.37 6.00 -2.51
CA GLU A 113 -26.82 6.07 -2.54
C GLU A 113 -27.41 6.04 -1.12
N ALA A 114 -26.95 5.12 -0.26
CA ALA A 114 -27.31 5.09 1.15
C ALA A 114 -26.95 6.40 1.85
N GLY A 115 -25.74 6.92 1.63
CA GLY A 115 -25.31 8.20 2.19
C GLY A 115 -26.17 9.38 1.72
N LYS A 116 -26.58 9.40 0.45
CA LYS A 116 -27.51 10.41 -0.06
C LYS A 116 -28.89 10.31 0.60
N GLN A 117 -29.45 9.11 0.72
CA GLN A 117 -30.72 8.90 1.41
C GLN A 117 -30.67 9.38 2.86
N GLU A 118 -29.59 9.09 3.59
CA GLU A 118 -29.42 9.57 4.97
C GLU A 118 -29.29 11.10 5.03
N LEU A 119 -28.57 11.72 4.08
CA LEU A 119 -28.46 13.18 3.98
C LEU A 119 -29.80 13.84 3.66
N ASP A 120 -30.58 13.24 2.74
CA ASP A 120 -31.90 13.73 2.36
C ASP A 120 -32.88 13.60 3.55
N GLN A 121 -32.84 12.48 4.29
CA GLN A 121 -33.60 12.29 5.53
C GLN A 121 -33.22 13.27 6.64
N ALA A 122 -31.93 13.62 6.72
CA ALA A 122 -31.43 14.64 7.65
C ALA A 122 -31.75 16.08 7.21
N GLY A 123 -32.45 16.27 6.07
CA GLY A 123 -32.81 17.59 5.54
C GLY A 123 -31.61 18.39 5.04
N LEU A 124 -30.46 17.74 4.80
CA LEU A 124 -29.26 18.39 4.31
C LEU A 124 -29.35 18.53 2.79
N THR A 125 -29.55 19.75 2.32
CA THR A 125 -29.53 20.00 0.87
C THR A 125 -28.13 19.71 0.31
N PRO A 126 -28.02 19.20 -0.93
CA PRO A 126 -26.73 18.88 -1.55
C PRO A 126 -25.73 20.04 -1.56
N GLY A 127 -26.22 21.28 -1.62
CA GLY A 127 -25.41 22.50 -1.53
C GLY A 127 -24.78 22.67 -0.14
N ALA A 128 -25.59 22.64 0.92
CA ALA A 128 -25.11 22.81 2.28
C ALA A 128 -24.16 21.68 2.74
N ALA A 129 -24.42 20.45 2.30
CA ALA A 129 -23.52 19.32 2.54
C ALA A 129 -22.17 19.51 1.84
N ARG A 130 -22.17 19.99 0.60
CA ARG A 130 -20.95 20.27 -0.18
C ARG A 130 -20.13 21.39 0.46
N ASP A 131 -20.78 22.47 0.91
CA ASP A 131 -20.10 23.61 1.52
C ASP A 131 -19.51 23.26 2.90
N ARG A 132 -20.23 22.48 3.71
CA ARG A 132 -19.70 21.92 4.97
C ARG A 132 -18.53 20.99 4.69
N GLY A 133 -18.67 20.06 3.75
CA GLY A 133 -17.58 19.17 3.35
C GLY A 133 -16.34 19.93 2.89
N ARG A 134 -16.52 20.98 2.08
CA ARG A 134 -15.42 21.81 1.60
C ARG A 134 -14.75 22.60 2.72
N SER A 135 -15.52 23.16 3.65
CA SER A 135 -14.98 23.87 4.81
C SER A 135 -14.17 22.95 5.73
N LEU A 136 -14.63 21.71 5.94
CA LEU A 136 -13.90 20.70 6.70
C LEU A 136 -12.60 20.30 5.98
N LEU A 137 -12.66 20.06 4.67
CA LEU A 137 -11.49 19.74 3.85
C LEU A 137 -10.47 20.87 3.85
N ASP A 138 -10.92 22.13 3.71
CA ASP A 138 -10.05 23.30 3.76
C ASP A 138 -9.41 23.46 5.15
N GLY A 139 -10.15 23.16 6.22
CA GLY A 139 -9.62 23.13 7.59
C GLY A 139 -8.54 22.07 7.77
N VAL A 140 -8.78 20.84 7.29
CA VAL A 140 -7.79 19.75 7.31
C VAL A 140 -6.58 20.10 6.44
N ALA A 141 -6.77 20.62 5.23
CA ALA A 141 -5.68 21.01 4.35
C ALA A 141 -4.81 22.12 4.96
N LYS A 142 -5.43 23.12 5.60
CA LYS A 142 -4.71 24.16 6.34
C LYS A 142 -3.94 23.60 7.53
N ALA A 143 -4.55 22.68 8.30
CA ALA A 143 -3.90 22.05 9.45
C ALA A 143 -2.71 21.17 9.03
N VAL A 144 -2.86 20.37 7.96
CA VAL A 144 -1.78 19.55 7.40
C VAL A 144 -0.68 20.42 6.80
N SER A 145 -1.02 21.51 6.12
CA SER A 145 -0.04 22.46 5.56
C SER A 145 0.73 23.19 6.65
N SER A 146 0.07 23.65 7.72
CA SER A 146 0.74 24.32 8.84
C SER A 146 1.63 23.36 9.63
N ALA A 147 1.14 22.15 9.92
CA ALA A 147 1.91 21.10 10.56
C ALA A 147 3.10 20.66 9.70
N GLY A 148 2.90 20.51 8.38
CA GLY A 148 3.95 20.16 7.43
C GLY A 148 5.00 21.26 7.29
N SER A 149 4.60 22.53 7.27
CA SER A 149 5.53 23.66 7.25
C SER A 149 6.33 23.78 8.55
N ALA A 150 5.69 23.56 9.71
CA ALA A 150 6.36 23.52 11.00
C ALA A 150 7.36 22.34 11.10
N ALA A 151 6.96 21.15 10.66
CA ALA A 151 7.82 19.97 10.62
C ALA A 151 9.00 20.14 9.63
N ALA A 152 8.76 20.69 8.44
CA ALA A 152 9.80 20.96 7.46
C ALA A 152 10.79 22.05 7.95
N SER A 153 10.29 23.04 8.69
CA SER A 153 11.12 24.07 9.33
C SER A 153 11.96 23.50 10.48
N ALA A 154 11.39 22.60 11.28
CA ALA A 154 12.11 21.88 12.33
C ALA A 154 13.20 20.97 11.73
N ALA A 155 12.88 20.20 10.68
CA ALA A 155 13.84 19.34 9.99
C ALA A 155 15.00 20.14 9.38
N ARG A 156 14.74 21.29 8.73
CA ARG A 156 15.81 22.17 8.23
C ARG A 156 16.69 22.76 9.34
N LYS A 157 16.13 22.98 10.52
CA LYS A 157 16.87 23.52 11.66
C LYS A 157 17.75 22.46 12.34
N SER A 158 17.32 21.19 12.29
CA SER A 158 18.09 20.03 12.76
C SER A 158 19.28 19.65 11.87
N ASP A 159 19.27 20.02 10.58
CA ASP A 159 20.42 19.85 9.66
C ASP A 159 21.51 20.93 9.84
N THR A 160 21.26 21.96 10.67
CA THR A 160 22.20 23.07 10.93
C THR A 160 22.79 23.05 12.35
N VAL A 161 22.70 21.92 13.06
CA VAL A 161 23.35 21.69 14.38
C VAL A 161 24.36 20.57 14.27
#